data_AF-A0A2T9YDL9-F1
#
_entry.id   AF-A0A2T9YDL9-F1
#
_cell.length_a   1.000
_cell.length_b   1.000
_cell.length_c   1.000
_cell.angle_alpha   90.00
_cell.angle_beta   90.00
_cell.angle_gamma   90.00
#
_symmetry.space_group_name_H-M   'P 1'
#
loop_
_entity.id
_entity.type
_entity.pdbx_description
1 polymer ?
#
loop_
_entity_poly.entity_id
_entity_poly.type
_entity_poly.pdbx_seq_one_letter_code
_entity_poly.pdbx_strand_id
1 'polypeptide(L)'
;MGALRLAAQQNKRFSVYVTESRPDSSGLKTAKELQCLGIPCKVILDSAIGFIMEKVDLVLLGAEGVVENGGLVNKIGSYQLAILAKAAGKPLYALAESYKFVRFYPLNQYDLSSSIASYTDFDSSLNEENWAEYLSTWGYLHQQLLLYHVPIVQ
;
A
#
# COMPACT_ATOMS: atom_id res chain seq x y z
N MET A 1 -5.43 10.03 2.54
CA MET A 1 -6.61 10.82 2.11
C MET A 1 -6.37 12.33 2.04
N GLY A 2 -5.61 12.94 2.96
CA GLY A 2 -5.37 14.40 2.96
C GLY A 2 -4.84 14.97 1.64
N ALA A 3 -3.84 14.33 1.03
CA ALA A 3 -3.24 14.77 -0.24
C ALA A 3 -4.25 14.85 -1.40
N LEU A 4 -5.09 13.82 -1.58
CA LEU A 4 -6.10 13.78 -2.64
C LEU A 4 -7.18 14.84 -2.44
N ARG A 5 -7.59 15.06 -1.18
CA ARG A 5 -8.54 16.12 -0.83
C ARG A 5 -7.99 17.50 -1.16
N LEU A 6 -6.74 17.77 -0.78
CA LEU A 6 -6.08 19.04 -1.08
C LEU A 6 -5.95 19.26 -2.59
N ALA A 7 -5.56 18.23 -3.35
CA ALA A 7 -5.48 18.30 -4.81
C ALA A 7 -6.84 18.63 -5.44
N ALA A 8 -7.92 18.03 -4.95
CA ALA A 8 -9.28 18.35 -5.41
C ALA A 8 -9.70 19.79 -5.07
N GLN A 9 -9.38 20.28 -3.86
CA GLN A 9 -9.62 21.68 -3.46
C GLN A 9 -8.83 22.68 -4.33
N GLN A 10 -7.67 22.28 -4.82
CA GLN A 10 -6.86 23.04 -5.78
C GLN A 10 -7.35 22.89 -7.23
N ASN A 11 -8.54 22.33 -7.45
CA ASN A 11 -9.16 22.11 -8.78
C ASN A 11 -8.30 21.25 -9.73
N LYS A 12 -7.46 20.36 -9.20
CA LYS A 12 -6.75 19.38 -10.03
C LYS A 12 -7.76 18.33 -10.52
N ARG A 13 -7.70 18.03 -11.81
CA ARG A 13 -8.54 17.00 -12.43
C ARG A 13 -7.80 15.68 -12.46
N PHE A 14 -8.33 14.68 -11.75
CA PHE A 14 -7.77 13.34 -11.69
C PHE A 14 -8.87 12.32 -11.44
N SER A 15 -8.55 11.05 -11.64
CA SER A 15 -9.42 9.92 -11.32
C SER A 15 -8.59 8.87 -10.60
N VAL A 16 -9.22 8.12 -9.69
CA VAL A 16 -8.50 7.22 -8.79
C VAL A 16 -8.99 5.79 -8.95
N TYR A 17 -8.08 4.87 -9.25
CA TYR A 17 -8.31 3.44 -9.03
C TYR A 17 -7.93 3.11 -7.58
N VAL A 18 -8.86 2.47 -6.86
CA VAL A 18 -8.67 2.08 -5.46
C VAL A 18 -8.76 0.56 -5.39
N THR A 19 -7.75 -0.10 -4.84
CA THR A 19 -7.84 -1.55 -4.60
C THR A 19 -8.81 -1.80 -3.44
N GLU A 20 -9.57 -2.89 -3.45
CA GLU A 20 -10.55 -3.17 -2.40
C GLU A 20 -9.89 -3.37 -1.01
N SER A 21 -8.63 -3.82 -0.98
CA SER A 21 -7.87 -4.15 0.22
C SER A 21 -8.57 -5.22 1.05
N ARG A 22 -8.73 -6.41 0.46
CA ARG A 22 -9.14 -7.55 1.27
C ARG A 22 -8.06 -7.85 2.30
N PRO A 23 -8.47 -8.15 3.53
CA PRO A 23 -9.84 -8.52 3.94
C PRO A 23 -10.61 -7.40 4.66
N ASP A 24 -9.91 -6.41 5.23
CA ASP A 24 -10.51 -5.36 6.07
C ASP A 24 -11.30 -4.30 5.30
N SER A 25 -11.23 -4.37 3.97
CA SER A 25 -11.98 -3.53 3.04
C SER A 25 -11.70 -2.04 3.23
N SER A 26 -10.51 -1.69 3.71
CA SER A 26 -10.09 -0.29 3.91
C SER A 26 -10.09 0.51 2.60
N GLY A 27 -9.83 -0.14 1.47
CA GLY A 27 -9.95 0.43 0.14
C GLY A 27 -11.38 0.81 -0.22
N LEU A 28 -12.37 -0.01 0.12
CA LEU A 28 -13.79 0.32 -0.06
C LEU A 28 -14.19 1.57 0.74
N LYS A 29 -13.67 1.72 1.96
CA LYS A 29 -13.91 2.92 2.80
C LYS A 29 -13.32 4.17 2.14
N THR A 30 -12.07 4.07 1.67
CA THR A 30 -11.38 5.14 0.93
C THR A 30 -12.17 5.55 -0.32
N ALA A 31 -12.68 4.59 -1.09
CA ALA A 31 -13.49 4.86 -2.28
C ALA A 31 -14.79 5.61 -1.93
N LYS A 32 -15.48 5.23 -0.85
CA LYS A 32 -16.67 5.94 -0.37
C LYS A 32 -16.34 7.39 -0.01
N GLU A 33 -15.23 7.63 0.67
CA GLU A 33 -14.79 9.00 1.01
C GLU A 33 -14.49 9.84 -0.23
N LEU A 34 -13.82 9.26 -1.24
CA LEU A 34 -13.56 9.94 -2.52
C LEU A 34 -14.85 10.29 -3.25
N GLN A 35 -15.83 9.38 -3.26
CA GLN A 35 -17.16 9.62 -3.82
C GLN A 35 -17.89 10.77 -3.11
N CYS A 36 -17.85 10.81 -1.77
CA CYS A 36 -18.42 11.90 -0.99
C CYS A 36 -17.76 13.27 -1.30
N LEU A 37 -16.50 13.27 -1.72
CA LEU A 37 -15.77 14.46 -2.14
C LEU A 37 -15.98 14.82 -3.63
N GLY A 38 -16.79 14.05 -4.36
CA GLY A 38 -17.02 14.25 -5.79
C GLY A 38 -15.81 13.91 -6.66
N ILE A 39 -14.82 13.17 -6.13
CA ILE A 39 -13.63 12.75 -6.87
C ILE A 39 -13.98 11.46 -7.63
N PRO A 40 -13.82 11.41 -8.97
CA PRO A 40 -14.07 10.20 -9.73
C PRO A 40 -13.15 9.06 -9.27
N CYS A 41 -13.74 7.97 -8.78
CA CYS A 41 -12.97 6.80 -8.37
C CYS A 41 -13.65 5.48 -8.76
N LYS A 42 -12.83 4.44 -8.96
CA LYS A 42 -13.29 3.08 -9.25
C LYS A 42 -12.55 2.06 -8.39
N VAL A 43 -13.32 1.19 -7.75
CA VAL A 43 -12.77 0.07 -7.00
C VAL A 43 -12.36 -1.03 -7.96
N ILE A 44 -11.20 -1.63 -7.71
CA ILE A 44 -10.67 -2.81 -8.42
C ILE A 44 -10.31 -3.90 -7.41
N LEU A 45 -10.28 -5.16 -7.86
CA LEU A 45 -9.73 -6.26 -7.08
C LEU A 45 -8.23 -6.07 -6.90
N ASP A 46 -7.68 -6.53 -5.76
CA ASP A 46 -6.22 -6.50 -5.52
C ASP A 46 -5.46 -7.31 -6.60
N SER A 47 -6.07 -8.36 -7.16
CA SER A 47 -5.51 -9.16 -8.26
C SER A 47 -5.55 -8.47 -9.63
N ALA A 48 -6.39 -7.44 -9.80
CA ALA A 48 -6.56 -6.73 -11.07
C ALA A 48 -5.52 -5.60 -11.27
N ILE A 49 -4.60 -5.40 -10.32
CA ILE A 49 -3.58 -4.34 -10.37
C ILE A 49 -2.74 -4.44 -11.65
N GLY A 50 -2.28 -5.63 -12.02
CA GLY A 50 -1.49 -5.82 -13.23
C GLY A 50 -2.25 -5.42 -14.50
N PHE A 51 -3.54 -5.78 -14.57
CA PHE A 51 -4.41 -5.45 -15.71
C PHE A 51 -4.66 -3.95 -15.86
N ILE A 52 -4.82 -3.22 -14.75
CA ILE A 52 -5.13 -1.78 -14.82
C ILE A 52 -3.89 -0.92 -15.02
N MET A 53 -2.69 -1.44 -14.76
CA MET A 53 -1.45 -0.65 -14.69
C MET A 53 -1.17 0.14 -15.97
N GLU A 54 -1.54 -0.38 -17.14
CA GLU A 54 -1.42 0.34 -18.42
C GLU A 54 -2.21 1.65 -18.45
N LYS A 55 -3.35 1.71 -17.75
CA LYS A 55 -4.24 2.89 -17.66
C LYS A 55 -3.85 3.86 -16.54
N VAL A 56 -2.85 3.52 -15.73
CA VAL A 56 -2.43 4.30 -14.57
C VAL A 56 -1.24 5.18 -14.95
N ASP A 57 -1.28 6.45 -14.55
CA ASP A 57 -0.17 7.39 -14.76
C ASP A 57 0.87 7.33 -13.64
N LEU A 58 0.43 7.13 -12.40
CA LEU A 58 1.26 7.03 -11.21
C LEU A 58 0.57 6.19 -10.12
N VAL A 59 1.36 5.63 -9.21
CA VAL A 59 0.89 4.88 -8.04
C VAL A 59 1.14 5.69 -6.77
N LEU A 60 0.13 5.77 -5.90
CA LEU A 60 0.24 6.37 -4.58
C LEU A 60 0.06 5.31 -3.50
N LEU A 61 0.93 5.35 -2.49
CA LEU A 61 0.86 4.51 -1.29
C LEU A 61 0.89 5.38 -0.04
N GLY A 62 0.25 4.92 1.03
CA GLY A 62 0.57 5.37 2.38
C GLY A 62 1.77 4.61 2.94
N ALA A 63 2.27 5.05 4.09
CA ALA A 63 3.18 4.28 4.92
C ALA A 63 2.76 4.40 6.40
N GLU A 64 2.81 3.30 7.15
CA GLU A 64 2.83 3.37 8.62
C GLU A 64 4.24 3.66 9.14
N GLY A 65 5.27 3.24 8.41
CA GLY A 65 6.66 3.40 8.83
C GLY A 65 7.61 3.57 7.66
N VAL A 66 8.64 4.39 7.87
CA VAL A 66 9.82 4.46 6.99
C VAL A 66 11.00 3.95 7.81
N VAL A 67 11.58 2.83 7.39
CA VAL A 67 12.68 2.17 8.12
C VAL A 67 14.05 2.73 7.73
N GLU A 68 15.08 2.45 8.53
CA GLU A 68 16.41 3.06 8.38
C GLU A 68 17.07 2.75 7.03
N ASN A 69 16.75 1.61 6.43
CA ASN A 69 17.21 1.28 5.08
C ASN A 69 16.38 1.94 3.97
N GLY A 70 15.52 2.91 4.26
CA GLY A 70 14.68 3.60 3.28
C GLY A 70 13.54 2.76 2.71
N GLY A 71 13.33 1.54 3.21
CA GLY A 71 12.14 0.76 2.92
C GLY A 71 10.88 1.33 3.58
N LEU A 72 9.73 0.89 3.10
CA LEU A 72 8.43 1.32 3.61
C LEU A 72 7.73 0.16 4.32
N VAL A 73 7.09 0.46 5.42
CA VAL A 73 6.17 -0.43 6.13
C VAL A 73 4.77 0.07 5.83
N ASN A 74 3.96 -0.81 5.22
CA ASN A 74 2.58 -0.54 4.85
C ASN A 74 1.82 -1.87 4.82
N LYS A 75 0.53 -1.89 4.58
CA LYS A 75 -0.26 -3.13 4.50
C LYS A 75 0.28 -4.19 3.54
N ILE A 76 0.08 -5.45 3.90
CA ILE A 76 0.35 -6.59 3.01
C ILE A 76 -0.33 -6.38 1.66
N GLY A 77 0.36 -6.76 0.58
CA GLY A 77 -0.09 -6.48 -0.79
C GLY A 77 0.44 -5.16 -1.39
N SER A 78 1.01 -4.24 -0.58
CA SER A 78 1.70 -3.06 -1.10
C SER A 78 2.99 -3.41 -1.85
N TYR A 79 3.68 -4.49 -1.42
CA TYR A 79 4.89 -5.00 -2.07
C TYR A 79 4.67 -5.43 -3.53
N GLN A 80 3.66 -6.27 -3.77
CA GLN A 80 3.29 -6.71 -5.12
C GLN A 80 2.89 -5.53 -6.02
N LEU A 81 2.16 -4.54 -5.48
CA LEU A 81 1.79 -3.34 -6.21
C LEU A 81 3.03 -2.54 -6.65
N ALA A 82 4.02 -2.41 -5.77
CA ALA A 82 5.28 -1.73 -6.09
C ALA A 82 6.09 -2.47 -7.16
N ILE A 83 6.15 -3.81 -7.11
CA ILE A 83 6.80 -4.62 -8.16
C ILE A 83 6.11 -4.40 -9.50
N LEU A 84 4.78 -4.47 -9.53
CA LEU A 84 4.00 -4.30 -10.76
C LEU A 84 4.15 -2.89 -11.33
N ALA A 85 4.15 -1.87 -10.47
CA ALA A 85 4.39 -0.49 -10.88
C ALA A 85 5.78 -0.33 -11.52
N LYS A 86 6.82 -0.88 -10.86
CA LYS A 86 8.20 -0.87 -11.37
C LYS A 86 8.31 -1.59 -12.71
N ALA A 87 7.73 -2.78 -12.82
CA ALA A 87 7.74 -3.58 -14.04
C ALA A 87 7.03 -2.87 -15.21
N ALA A 88 5.97 -2.12 -14.92
CA ALA A 88 5.25 -1.31 -15.90
C ALA A 88 5.84 0.10 -16.14
N GLY A 89 6.99 0.42 -15.51
CA GLY A 89 7.63 1.72 -15.62
C GLY A 89 6.80 2.89 -15.07
N LYS A 90 5.91 2.63 -14.11
CA LYS A 90 5.04 3.64 -13.50
C LYS A 90 5.68 4.24 -12.27
N PRO A 91 5.72 5.57 -12.13
CA PRO A 91 6.26 6.21 -10.93
C PRO A 91 5.38 5.88 -9.72
N LEU A 92 6.03 5.56 -8.60
CA LEU A 92 5.38 5.25 -7.33
C LEU A 92 5.77 6.31 -6.30
N TYR A 93 4.79 6.80 -5.56
CA TYR A 93 4.96 7.80 -4.52
C TYR A 93 4.39 7.29 -3.20
N ALA A 94 5.15 7.41 -2.12
CA ALA A 94 4.72 7.06 -0.78
C ALA A 94 4.55 8.33 0.04
N LEU A 95 3.37 8.44 0.66
CA LEU A 95 2.99 9.55 1.52
C LEU A 95 3.20 9.11 2.97
N ALA A 96 4.12 9.80 3.65
CA ALA A 96 4.49 9.51 5.03
C ALA A 96 4.78 10.80 5.79
N GLU A 97 4.27 10.91 7.00
CA GLU A 97 4.63 11.98 7.93
C GLU A 97 6.01 11.72 8.56
N SER A 98 6.72 12.80 8.90
CA SER A 98 8.10 12.73 9.42
C SER A 98 8.24 11.95 10.74
N TYR A 99 7.20 11.87 11.55
CA TYR A 99 7.22 11.12 12.81
C TYR A 99 7.16 9.59 12.62
N LYS A 100 6.85 9.11 11.40
CA LYS A 100 6.78 7.67 11.07
C LYS A 100 8.15 7.08 10.70
N PHE A 101 9.21 7.87 10.79
CA PHE A 101 10.57 7.39 10.56
C PHE A 101 11.02 6.62 11.80
N VAL A 102 11.25 5.32 11.63
CA VAL A 102 11.54 4.40 12.74
C VAL A 102 12.99 3.95 12.70
N ARG A 103 13.58 3.83 13.90
CA ARG A 103 14.92 3.27 14.11
C ARG A 103 14.86 1.73 14.11
N PHE A 104 14.52 1.19 12.95
CA PHE A 104 14.36 -0.24 12.72
C PHE A 104 14.95 -0.59 11.35
N TYR A 105 15.67 -1.71 11.25
CA TYR A 105 16.40 -2.12 10.06
C TYR A 105 16.04 -3.57 9.69
N PRO A 106 14.93 -3.80 8.97
CA PRO A 106 14.56 -5.13 8.51
C PRO A 106 15.39 -5.54 7.29
N LEU A 107 15.80 -6.80 7.25
CA LEU A 107 16.46 -7.43 6.10
C LEU A 107 15.43 -8.04 5.13
N ASN A 108 14.29 -8.49 5.64
CA ASN A 108 13.22 -9.10 4.85
C ASN A 108 11.82 -8.87 5.48
N GLN A 109 10.78 -9.42 4.85
CA GLN A 109 9.37 -9.28 5.30
C GLN A 109 9.11 -9.89 6.69
N TYR A 110 9.78 -10.99 7.00
CA TYR A 110 9.57 -11.74 8.25
C TYR A 110 10.09 -10.99 9.47
N ASP A 111 11.00 -10.03 9.28
CA ASP A 111 11.52 -9.21 10.36
C ASP A 111 10.49 -8.22 10.91
N LEU A 112 9.41 -7.90 10.15
CA LEU A 112 8.37 -6.98 10.62
C LEU A 112 7.36 -7.60 11.58
N SER A 113 7.08 -8.89 11.45
CA SER A 113 6.07 -9.56 12.25
C SER A 113 6.30 -11.06 12.29
N SER A 114 6.50 -11.58 13.50
CA SER A 114 6.52 -13.01 13.78
C SER A 114 5.19 -13.69 13.44
N SER A 115 4.06 -12.96 13.51
CA SER A 115 2.74 -13.51 13.15
C SER A 115 2.64 -13.80 11.64
N ILE A 116 3.34 -13.08 10.75
CA ILE A 116 3.33 -13.37 9.29
C ILE A 116 3.88 -14.76 9.01
N ALA A 117 4.99 -15.11 9.67
CA ALA A 117 5.67 -16.38 9.46
C ALA A 117 4.72 -17.57 9.69
N SER A 118 3.94 -17.51 10.78
CA SER A 118 2.98 -18.56 11.11
C SER A 118 1.85 -18.78 10.09
N TYR A 119 1.58 -17.82 9.20
CA TYR A 119 0.59 -18.01 8.12
C TYR A 119 1.18 -18.58 6.84
N THR A 120 2.48 -18.42 6.62
CA THR A 120 3.17 -18.95 5.44
C THR A 120 3.75 -20.34 5.67
N ASP A 121 3.84 -20.77 6.92
CA ASP A 121 4.31 -22.09 7.27
C ASP A 121 3.28 -23.16 6.88
N PHE A 122 3.75 -24.29 6.37
CA PHE A 122 2.90 -25.42 5.96
C PHE A 122 2.29 -26.19 7.14
N ASP A 123 2.40 -25.67 8.37
CA ASP A 123 1.86 -26.33 9.55
C ASP A 123 0.33 -26.32 9.52
N SER A 124 -0.24 -27.52 9.51
CA SER A 124 -1.66 -27.81 9.30
C SER A 124 -2.60 -27.38 10.44
N SER A 125 -2.11 -26.67 11.46
CA SER A 125 -2.90 -26.21 12.61
C SER A 125 -3.48 -24.79 12.45
N LEU A 126 -3.80 -24.36 11.22
CA LEU A 126 -4.53 -23.12 10.97
C LEU A 126 -5.99 -23.29 11.42
N ASN A 127 -6.28 -22.96 12.68
CA ASN A 127 -7.65 -22.77 13.14
C ASN A 127 -8.26 -21.54 12.45
N GLU A 128 -9.52 -21.64 11.99
CA GLU A 128 -10.26 -20.53 11.37
C GLU A 128 -10.32 -19.25 12.24
N GLU A 129 -10.05 -19.35 13.53
CA GLU A 129 -9.97 -18.22 14.46
C GLU A 129 -8.76 -17.28 14.16
N ASN A 130 -7.71 -17.76 13.50
CA ASN A 130 -6.49 -16.97 13.25
C ASN A 130 -6.58 -16.04 12.03
N TRP A 131 -7.66 -16.10 11.24
CA TRP A 131 -7.79 -15.23 10.06
C TRP A 131 -7.74 -13.76 10.45
N ALA A 132 -8.44 -13.36 11.53
CA ALA A 132 -8.57 -11.98 12.02
C ALA A 132 -7.22 -11.27 12.25
N GLU A 133 -6.18 -11.98 12.67
CA GLU A 133 -4.84 -11.43 12.91
C GLU A 133 -4.00 -11.35 11.62
N TYR A 134 -4.16 -12.29 10.68
CA TYR A 134 -3.65 -12.15 9.31
C TYR A 134 -4.24 -10.91 8.64
N LEU A 135 -5.53 -10.63 8.90
CA LEU A 135 -6.28 -9.52 8.31
C LEU A 135 -5.72 -8.13 8.70
N SER A 136 -5.04 -8.03 9.84
CA SER A 136 -4.45 -6.78 10.36
C SER A 136 -2.96 -6.63 10.07
N THR A 137 -2.38 -7.56 9.31
CA THR A 137 -0.93 -7.68 9.19
C THR A 137 -0.31 -6.72 8.15
N TRP A 138 0.84 -6.17 8.51
CA TRP A 138 1.62 -5.25 7.69
C TRP A 138 2.65 -5.98 6.82
N GLY A 139 2.92 -5.46 5.63
CA GLY A 139 3.99 -5.90 4.73
C GLY A 139 5.17 -4.92 4.71
N TYR A 140 6.35 -5.42 4.38
CA TYR A 140 7.54 -4.61 4.14
C TYR A 140 7.71 -4.34 2.63
N LEU A 141 8.26 -3.19 2.27
CA LEU A 141 8.65 -2.86 0.91
C LEU A 141 10.11 -2.45 0.90
N HIS A 142 10.95 -3.32 0.35
CA HIS A 142 12.39 -3.12 0.32
C HIS A 142 12.81 -1.96 -0.60
N GLN A 143 13.81 -1.20 -0.17
CA GLN A 143 14.29 0.02 -0.83
C GLN A 143 14.72 -0.21 -2.29
N GLN A 144 15.24 -1.38 -2.63
CA GLN A 144 15.70 -1.68 -4.00
C GLN A 144 14.55 -1.76 -5.03
N LEU A 145 13.30 -1.91 -4.59
CA LEU A 145 12.13 -1.78 -5.46
C LEU A 145 11.60 -0.34 -5.56
N LEU A 146 12.01 0.53 -4.63
CA LEU A 146 11.70 1.96 -4.59
C LEU A 146 12.72 2.82 -5.35
N LEU A 147 13.65 2.18 -6.07
CA LEU A 147 14.64 2.82 -6.93
C LEU A 147 13.98 3.41 -8.19
N TYR A 148 13.26 4.50 -7.99
CA TYR A 148 13.28 5.75 -8.75
C TYR A 148 12.55 6.74 -7.86
N HIS A 149 13.33 7.55 -7.11
CA HIS A 149 12.89 8.62 -6.22
C HIS A 149 11.40 8.59 -5.88
N VAL A 150 11.04 7.92 -4.79
CA VAL A 150 9.83 8.29 -4.07
C VAL A 150 10.16 9.59 -3.34
N PRO A 151 9.82 10.80 -3.84
CA PRO A 151 9.80 11.94 -2.96
C PRO A 151 8.79 11.62 -1.87
N ILE A 152 9.29 11.49 -0.66
CA ILE A 152 8.44 11.51 0.53
C ILE A 152 7.90 12.94 0.56
N VAL A 153 6.69 13.13 0.04
CA VAL A 153 6.01 14.41 0.07
C VAL A 153 5.50 14.60 1.50
N GLN A 154 6.16 15.50 2.23
CA GLN A 154 5.74 15.96 3.56
C GLN A 154 4.45 16.78 3.48
#